data_AF-A0A8C4S4G8-F1
#
_entry.id   AF-A0A8C4S4G8-F1
#
_cell.length_a   1.000
_cell.length_b   1.000
_cell.length_c   1.000
_cell.angle_alpha   90.00
_cell.angle_beta   90.00
_cell.angle_gamma   90.00
#
_symmetry.space_group_name_H-M   'P 1'
#
loop_
_entity.id
_entity.type
_entity.pdbx_description
1 polymer ?
#
loop_
_entity_poly.entity_id
_entity_poly.type
_entity_poly.pdbx_seq_one_letter_code
_entity_poly.pdbx_strand_id
1 'polypeptide(L)'
;MLLLFQLPEDILYLILGYLDCQALSCLSQVCRKLYCFTGRDAVWRRIAKECINTGLTKQGLDLAPLIPLKDRVKVSQNWRKGWCKKEVILKWKYNLLPWIQLEDNKLYLSQAADIRMYQLRPDGRGVQRRPMEVFAGHQEDVCKFILTESHLISAGGDGKIIMHHRREPFIVQFLAHNEEVNCIDCRGRVLVSGSRDRTARVWSISSDVVVELLHTIPTVDRVWSVAISPSVSSFVTGTACCGHEAPLRIWDVESCQLLSCLGMDFRRGAGILDVFYETPSTLLSCGYDTYIRYWDIRASTRKCVMEWEEPCDSALYCIQSDNNYMIASGSSYYGVVRLWDKRQTRCLQTFSLSSPKTSSPVYCLRFNTTHLYAALSSTLHVLDFKGLEYQGRK
;
A
#
# COMPACT_ATOMS: atom_id res chain seq x y z
N MET A 1 -11.34 -51.40 -7.15
CA MET A 1 -11.13 -50.02 -7.60
C MET A 1 -12.10 -49.14 -6.82
N LEU A 2 -11.66 -48.55 -5.70
CA LEU A 2 -12.50 -47.64 -4.92
C LEU A 2 -12.84 -46.44 -5.80
N LEU A 3 -14.12 -46.26 -6.12
CA LEU A 3 -14.58 -45.09 -6.85
C LEU A 3 -14.34 -43.88 -5.94
N LEU A 4 -13.65 -42.85 -6.46
CA LEU A 4 -13.38 -41.58 -5.76
C LEU A 4 -14.65 -41.01 -5.08
N PHE A 5 -15.82 -41.34 -5.61
CA PHE A 5 -17.15 -40.91 -5.16
C PHE A 5 -17.66 -41.57 -3.87
N GLN A 6 -17.06 -42.69 -3.44
CA GLN A 6 -17.41 -43.44 -2.23
C GLN A 6 -16.58 -43.02 -1.01
N LEU A 7 -15.56 -42.18 -1.22
CA LEU A 7 -14.73 -41.68 -0.12
C LEU A 7 -15.49 -40.65 0.71
N PRO A 8 -15.29 -40.62 2.05
CA PRO A 8 -15.73 -39.53 2.91
C PRO A 8 -15.22 -38.17 2.41
N GLU A 9 -15.97 -37.09 2.67
CA GLU A 9 -15.60 -35.74 2.23
C GLU A 9 -14.21 -35.32 2.73
N ASP A 10 -13.82 -35.73 3.93
CA ASP A 10 -12.52 -35.41 4.53
C ASP A 10 -11.34 -35.99 3.73
N ILE A 11 -11.47 -37.24 3.28
CA ILE A 11 -10.45 -37.88 2.44
C ILE A 11 -10.41 -37.21 1.07
N LEU A 12 -11.59 -36.83 0.54
CA LEU A 12 -11.67 -36.11 -0.72
C LEU A 12 -11.01 -34.73 -0.63
N TYR A 13 -11.17 -34.01 0.48
CA TYR A 13 -10.47 -32.74 0.73
C TYR A 13 -8.96 -32.93 0.78
N LEU A 14 -8.48 -33.99 1.45
CA LEU A 14 -7.05 -34.29 1.50
C LEU A 14 -6.51 -34.56 0.10
N ILE A 15 -7.15 -35.44 -0.68
CA ILE A 15 -6.71 -35.77 -2.04
C ILE A 15 -6.72 -34.53 -2.94
N LEU A 16 -7.85 -33.82 -3.00
CA LEU A 16 -8.00 -32.67 -3.90
C LEU A 16 -7.14 -31.48 -3.46
N GLY A 17 -6.82 -31.37 -2.17
CA GLY A 17 -5.92 -30.34 -1.65
C GLY A 17 -4.45 -30.50 -2.06
N TYR A 18 -4.04 -31.62 -2.67
CA TYR A 18 -2.71 -31.79 -3.27
C TYR A 18 -2.68 -31.54 -4.78
N LEU A 19 -3.85 -31.35 -5.42
CA LEU A 19 -3.92 -31.13 -6.86
C LEU A 19 -3.63 -29.68 -7.22
N ASP A 20 -3.07 -29.47 -8.40
CA ASP A 20 -2.84 -28.14 -8.95
C ASP A 20 -4.11 -27.54 -9.57
N CYS A 21 -4.04 -26.26 -9.97
CA CYS A 21 -5.17 -25.54 -10.56
C CYS A 21 -5.70 -26.24 -11.83
N GLN A 22 -4.82 -26.87 -12.61
CA GLN A 22 -5.19 -27.48 -13.88
C GLN A 22 -5.92 -28.81 -13.66
N ALA A 23 -5.39 -29.66 -12.78
CA ALA A 23 -6.01 -30.91 -12.38
C ALA A 23 -7.39 -30.66 -11.72
N LEU A 24 -7.51 -29.65 -10.85
CA LEU A 24 -8.81 -29.26 -10.27
C LEU A 24 -9.80 -28.80 -11.34
N SER A 25 -9.34 -28.04 -12.35
CA SER A 25 -10.17 -27.64 -13.48
C SER A 25 -10.66 -28.84 -14.30
N CYS A 26 -9.76 -29.78 -14.63
CA CYS A 26 -10.11 -31.02 -15.32
C CYS A 26 -11.10 -31.87 -14.51
N LEU A 27 -10.88 -32.03 -13.20
CA LEU A 27 -11.78 -32.78 -12.33
C LEU A 27 -13.18 -32.14 -12.23
N SER A 28 -13.25 -30.81 -12.27
CA SER A 28 -14.54 -30.11 -12.27
C SER A 28 -15.40 -30.44 -13.48
N GLN A 29 -14.81 -30.93 -14.58
CA GLN A 29 -15.51 -31.30 -15.81
C GLN A 29 -15.98 -32.77 -15.83
N VAL A 30 -15.54 -33.60 -14.87
CA VAL A 30 -15.85 -35.05 -14.86
C VAL A 30 -17.30 -35.32 -14.50
N CYS A 31 -17.83 -34.69 -13.44
CA CYS A 31 -19.23 -34.83 -13.04
C CYS A 31 -19.72 -33.67 -12.17
N ARG A 32 -21.05 -33.52 -12.04
CA ARG A 32 -21.67 -32.43 -11.26
C ARG A 32 -21.26 -32.42 -9.79
N LYS A 33 -21.07 -33.59 -9.17
CA LYS A 33 -20.62 -33.71 -7.76
C LYS A 33 -19.22 -33.12 -7.60
N LEU A 34 -18.28 -33.47 -8.50
CA LEU A 34 -16.92 -32.94 -8.49
C LEU A 34 -16.89 -31.46 -8.87
N TYR A 35 -17.72 -31.01 -9.80
CA TYR A 35 -17.90 -29.59 -10.10
C TYR A 35 -18.27 -28.79 -8.85
N CYS A 36 -19.29 -29.23 -8.10
CA CYS A 36 -19.71 -28.56 -6.87
C CYS A 36 -18.64 -28.66 -5.77
N PHE A 37 -17.98 -29.81 -5.61
CA PHE A 37 -16.98 -30.01 -4.56
C PHE A 37 -15.70 -29.20 -4.82
N THR A 38 -15.20 -29.20 -6.05
CA THR A 38 -14.06 -28.35 -6.46
C THR A 38 -14.42 -26.86 -6.44
N GLY A 39 -15.69 -26.49 -6.35
CA GLY A 39 -16.11 -25.10 -6.14
C GLY A 39 -15.94 -24.61 -4.70
N ARG A 40 -15.72 -25.50 -3.72
CA ARG A 40 -15.62 -25.14 -2.30
C ARG A 40 -14.26 -24.53 -1.97
N ASP A 41 -14.26 -23.46 -1.19
CA ASP A 41 -13.06 -22.72 -0.78
C ASP A 41 -12.01 -23.58 -0.05
N ALA A 42 -12.45 -24.57 0.72
CA ALA A 42 -11.55 -25.47 1.45
C ALA A 42 -10.54 -26.19 0.52
N VAL A 43 -10.95 -26.53 -0.72
CA VAL A 43 -10.06 -27.16 -1.71
C VAL A 43 -8.98 -26.19 -2.19
N TRP A 44 -9.35 -24.92 -2.38
CA TRP A 44 -8.45 -23.89 -2.92
C TRP A 44 -7.56 -23.23 -1.87
N ARG A 45 -7.86 -23.39 -0.58
CA ARG A 45 -7.16 -22.70 0.52
C ARG A 45 -5.65 -22.93 0.50
N ARG A 46 -5.18 -24.14 0.17
CA ARG A 46 -3.74 -24.42 0.08
C ARG A 46 -3.09 -23.66 -1.08
N ILE A 47 -3.67 -23.76 -2.28
CA ILE A 47 -3.18 -23.06 -3.48
C ILE A 47 -3.20 -21.55 -3.25
N ALA A 48 -4.30 -21.02 -2.72
CA ALA A 48 -4.49 -19.60 -2.47
C ALA A 48 -3.49 -19.01 -1.47
N LYS A 49 -2.98 -19.82 -0.52
CA LYS A 49 -1.92 -19.41 0.41
C LYS A 49 -0.56 -19.22 -0.25
N GLU A 50 -0.31 -19.84 -1.41
CA GLU A 50 0.96 -19.74 -2.16
C GLU A 50 0.91 -18.69 -3.28
N CYS A 51 -0.30 -18.24 -3.61
CA CYS A 51 -0.59 -17.22 -4.61
C CYS A 51 -0.34 -15.79 -4.10
N ILE A 52 -0.02 -14.88 -5.02
CA ILE A 52 0.13 -13.44 -4.72
C ILE A 52 -1.23 -12.75 -4.65
N ASN A 53 -1.39 -11.77 -3.75
CA ASN A 53 -2.57 -10.89 -3.65
C ASN A 53 -3.92 -11.63 -3.67
N THR A 54 -3.98 -12.82 -3.05
CA THR A 54 -5.27 -13.47 -2.84
C THR A 54 -6.05 -12.75 -1.77
N GLY A 55 -5.42 -12.11 -0.78
CA GLY A 55 -6.08 -11.56 0.41
C GLY A 55 -6.21 -12.58 1.56
N LEU A 56 -5.59 -13.75 1.42
CA LEU A 56 -5.31 -14.62 2.55
C LEU A 56 -4.00 -14.19 3.20
N THR A 57 -4.06 -13.93 4.50
CA THR A 57 -2.86 -13.65 5.29
C THR A 57 -2.06 -14.93 5.57
N LYS A 58 -0.79 -14.79 5.98
CA LYS A 58 0.04 -15.93 6.40
C LYS A 58 -0.58 -16.72 7.58
N GLN A 59 -1.29 -16.04 8.47
CA GLN A 59 -2.02 -16.64 9.60
C GLN A 59 -3.32 -17.33 9.17
N GLY A 60 -3.76 -17.16 7.91
CA GLY A 60 -4.96 -17.78 7.38
C GLY A 60 -6.24 -16.97 7.54
N LEU A 61 -6.17 -15.74 8.09
CA LEU A 61 -7.27 -14.79 8.07
C LEU A 61 -7.59 -14.42 6.62
N ASP A 62 -8.89 -14.42 6.29
CA ASP A 62 -9.40 -14.04 4.98
C ASP A 62 -9.91 -12.61 4.98
N LEU A 63 -9.23 -11.74 4.23
CA LEU A 63 -9.56 -10.31 4.11
C LEU A 63 -10.59 -10.04 3.00
N ALA A 64 -10.92 -11.02 2.16
CA ALA A 64 -11.86 -10.85 1.05
C ALA A 64 -12.84 -12.04 0.94
N PRO A 65 -13.57 -12.40 2.01
CA PRO A 65 -14.42 -13.59 2.05
C PRO A 65 -15.62 -13.53 1.10
N LEU A 66 -15.97 -12.33 0.61
CA LEU A 66 -17.06 -12.13 -0.36
C LEU A 66 -16.74 -12.66 -1.77
N ILE A 67 -15.46 -12.88 -2.08
CA ILE A 67 -15.02 -13.41 -3.37
C ILE A 67 -14.51 -14.84 -3.14
N PRO A 68 -15.06 -15.86 -3.83
CA PRO A 68 -14.61 -17.23 -3.69
C PRO A 68 -13.10 -17.39 -3.95
N LEU A 69 -12.44 -18.29 -3.21
CA LEU A 69 -11.00 -18.51 -3.33
C LEU A 69 -10.59 -18.96 -4.72
N LYS A 70 -11.43 -19.76 -5.38
CA LYS A 70 -11.22 -20.17 -6.78
C LYS A 70 -11.04 -18.98 -7.71
N ASP A 71 -11.91 -17.97 -7.59
CA ASP A 71 -11.86 -16.77 -8.42
C ASP A 71 -10.65 -15.90 -8.07
N ARG A 72 -10.30 -15.81 -6.78
CA ARG A 72 -9.10 -15.08 -6.32
C ARG A 72 -7.80 -15.73 -6.79
N VAL A 73 -7.73 -17.06 -6.85
CA VAL A 73 -6.59 -17.79 -7.44
C VAL A 73 -6.49 -17.48 -8.94
N LYS A 74 -7.62 -17.46 -9.66
CA LYS A 74 -7.63 -17.04 -11.08
C LYS A 74 -7.13 -15.59 -11.25
N VAL A 75 -7.60 -14.68 -10.42
CA VAL A 75 -7.15 -13.28 -10.43
C VAL A 75 -5.67 -13.17 -10.08
N SER A 76 -5.17 -13.94 -9.11
CA SER A 76 -3.73 -14.02 -8.78
C SER A 76 -2.87 -14.42 -9.98
N GLN A 77 -3.35 -15.34 -10.82
CA GLN A 77 -2.66 -15.68 -12.06
C GLN A 77 -2.61 -14.50 -13.03
N ASN A 78 -3.66 -13.68 -13.08
CA ASN A 78 -3.68 -12.47 -13.89
C ASN A 78 -2.67 -11.44 -13.39
N TRP A 79 -2.59 -11.21 -12.07
CA TRP A 79 -1.54 -10.39 -11.46
C TRP A 79 -0.14 -10.86 -11.85
N ARG A 80 0.11 -12.17 -11.74
CA ARG A 80 1.43 -12.78 -12.04
C ARG A 80 1.80 -12.66 -13.52
N LYS A 81 0.82 -12.80 -14.42
CA LYS A 81 1.01 -12.73 -15.88
C LYS A 81 0.95 -11.31 -16.44
N GLY A 82 0.59 -10.32 -15.63
CA GLY A 82 0.39 -8.93 -16.07
C GLY A 82 -0.89 -8.73 -16.90
N TRP A 83 -1.83 -9.66 -16.82
CA TRP A 83 -3.08 -9.64 -17.57
C TRP A 83 -4.07 -8.72 -16.87
N CYS A 84 -4.20 -7.49 -17.37
CA CYS A 84 -5.16 -6.52 -16.85
C CYS A 84 -5.73 -5.62 -17.96
N LYS A 85 -6.89 -5.01 -17.67
CA LYS A 85 -7.40 -3.86 -18.43
C LYS A 85 -6.97 -2.58 -17.75
N LYS A 86 -6.46 -1.63 -18.52
CA LYS A 86 -5.98 -0.33 -18.02
C LYS A 86 -6.96 0.75 -18.42
N GLU A 87 -7.47 1.50 -17.44
CA GLU A 87 -8.44 2.57 -17.68
C GLU A 87 -8.06 3.82 -16.88
N VAL A 88 -8.47 4.99 -17.37
CA VAL A 88 -8.31 6.26 -16.66
C VAL A 88 -9.63 6.62 -16.02
N ILE A 89 -9.66 6.70 -14.69
CA ILE A 89 -10.89 6.96 -13.93
C ILE A 89 -11.14 8.47 -13.78
N LEU A 90 -10.12 9.23 -13.43
CA LEU A 90 -10.20 10.68 -13.24
C LEU A 90 -9.06 11.37 -13.97
N LYS A 91 -9.34 12.58 -14.47
CA LYS A 91 -8.35 13.49 -15.06
C LYS A 91 -8.57 14.88 -14.49
N TRP A 92 -7.50 15.61 -14.25
CA TRP A 92 -7.54 17.01 -13.85
C TRP A 92 -6.52 17.83 -14.65
N LYS A 93 -6.69 19.16 -14.63
CA LYS A 93 -6.01 20.06 -15.59
C LYS A 93 -4.57 20.40 -15.20
N TYR A 94 -4.27 20.47 -13.91
CA TYR A 94 -2.98 20.93 -13.40
C TYR A 94 -2.19 19.75 -12.83
N ASN A 95 -0.86 19.85 -12.80
CA ASN A 95 -0.04 18.84 -12.16
C ASN A 95 -0.12 19.00 -10.63
N LEU A 96 -0.44 17.91 -9.94
CA LEU A 96 -0.54 17.83 -8.49
C LEU A 96 0.36 16.68 -7.98
N LEU A 97 0.53 16.59 -6.66
CA LEU A 97 1.12 15.43 -5.98
C LEU A 97 0.03 14.63 -5.24
N PRO A 98 -0.83 13.88 -5.96
CA PRO A 98 -1.97 13.22 -5.34
C PRO A 98 -1.55 12.04 -4.45
N TRP A 99 -2.21 11.97 -3.30
CA TRP A 99 -2.24 10.80 -2.44
C TRP A 99 -3.59 10.12 -2.54
N ILE A 100 -3.60 8.78 -2.43
CA ILE A 100 -4.82 7.99 -2.42
C ILE A 100 -4.86 7.02 -1.24
N GLN A 101 -6.06 6.79 -0.73
CA GLN A 101 -6.35 5.72 0.22
C GLN A 101 -7.63 5.01 -0.18
N LEU A 102 -7.62 3.68 -0.03
CA LEU A 102 -8.76 2.82 -0.29
C LEU A 102 -9.28 2.29 1.04
N GLU A 103 -10.60 2.33 1.19
CA GLU A 103 -11.31 1.70 2.29
C GLU A 103 -12.61 1.12 1.72
N ASP A 104 -12.74 -0.20 1.74
CA ASP A 104 -13.82 -0.93 1.10
C ASP A 104 -14.07 -0.50 -0.36
N ASN A 105 -15.22 0.10 -0.63
CA ASN A 105 -15.62 0.63 -1.94
C ASN A 105 -15.51 2.16 -2.01
N LYS A 106 -14.76 2.79 -1.11
CA LYS A 106 -14.52 4.23 -1.07
C LYS A 106 -13.07 4.52 -1.45
N LEU A 107 -12.88 5.50 -2.32
CA LEU A 107 -11.60 6.02 -2.72
C LEU A 107 -11.47 7.46 -2.21
N TYR A 108 -10.48 7.70 -1.38
CA TYR A 108 -10.09 9.04 -0.94
C TYR A 108 -8.91 9.49 -1.80
N LEU A 109 -8.98 10.72 -2.33
CA LEU A 109 -7.99 11.29 -3.23
C LEU A 109 -7.71 12.74 -2.81
N SER A 110 -6.44 13.08 -2.55
CA SER A 110 -6.05 14.48 -2.42
C SER A 110 -5.97 15.15 -3.79
N GLN A 111 -6.57 16.33 -3.89
CA GLN A 111 -6.54 17.18 -5.08
C GLN A 111 -6.26 18.61 -4.63
N ALA A 112 -4.98 19.00 -4.68
CA ALA A 112 -4.49 20.25 -4.12
C ALA A 112 -4.79 20.33 -2.61
N ALA A 113 -5.42 21.40 -2.15
CA ALA A 113 -5.74 21.63 -0.74
C ALA A 113 -6.90 20.78 -0.19
N ASP A 114 -7.66 20.10 -1.05
CA ASP A 114 -8.84 19.33 -0.65
C ASP A 114 -8.59 17.83 -0.73
N ILE A 115 -9.26 17.07 0.14
CA ILE A 115 -9.39 15.61 0.00
C ILE A 115 -10.82 15.30 -0.44
N ARG A 116 -10.97 14.49 -1.48
CA ARG A 116 -12.25 14.13 -2.07
C ARG A 116 -12.51 12.64 -1.92
N MET A 117 -13.68 12.30 -1.39
CA MET A 117 -14.15 10.92 -1.27
C MET A 117 -15.03 10.55 -2.45
N TYR A 118 -14.71 9.46 -3.12
CA TYR A 118 -15.44 8.92 -4.26
C TYR A 118 -15.96 7.51 -3.95
N GLN A 119 -17.20 7.22 -4.31
CA GLN A 119 -17.71 5.85 -4.33
C GLN A 119 -17.21 5.13 -5.58
N LEU A 120 -16.52 4.01 -5.37
CA LEU A 120 -16.19 3.07 -6.44
C LEU A 120 -17.46 2.35 -6.89
N ARG A 121 -17.59 2.20 -8.22
CA ARG A 121 -18.64 1.37 -8.81
C ARG A 121 -18.44 -0.09 -8.41
N PRO A 122 -19.50 -0.92 -8.37
CA PRO A 122 -19.38 -2.35 -8.03
C PRO A 122 -18.44 -3.12 -8.96
N ASP A 123 -18.21 -2.64 -10.18
CA ASP A 123 -17.29 -3.23 -11.12
C ASP A 123 -15.83 -2.80 -10.92
N GLY A 124 -15.54 -1.88 -10.00
CA GLY A 124 -14.20 -1.41 -9.63
C GLY A 124 -13.50 -0.52 -10.67
N ARG A 125 -14.06 -0.43 -11.88
CA ARG A 125 -13.47 0.26 -13.05
C ARG A 125 -13.74 1.76 -13.11
N GLY A 126 -14.64 2.27 -12.29
CA GLY A 126 -14.99 3.68 -12.30
C GLY A 126 -15.40 4.19 -10.93
N VAL A 127 -15.38 5.52 -10.81
CA VAL A 127 -15.93 6.25 -9.67
C VAL A 127 -17.22 6.96 -10.07
N GLN A 128 -18.01 7.34 -9.08
CA GLN A 128 -19.06 8.34 -9.30
C GLN A 128 -18.45 9.67 -9.79
N ARG A 129 -19.12 10.35 -10.72
CA ARG A 129 -18.58 11.57 -11.36
C ARG A 129 -18.38 12.73 -10.37
N ARG A 130 -19.19 12.78 -9.31
CA ARG A 130 -19.09 13.79 -8.25
C ARG A 130 -18.53 13.13 -6.99
N PRO A 131 -17.66 13.82 -6.24
CA PRO A 131 -17.27 13.34 -4.93
C PRO A 131 -18.50 13.30 -4.01
N MET A 132 -18.55 12.30 -3.15
CA MET A 132 -19.57 12.19 -2.11
C MET A 132 -19.35 13.23 -1.01
N GLU A 133 -18.09 13.39 -0.60
CA GLU A 133 -17.68 14.32 0.45
C GLU A 133 -16.37 15.01 0.03
N VAL A 134 -16.21 16.24 0.49
CA VAL A 134 -15.01 17.06 0.29
C VAL A 134 -14.55 17.56 1.66
N PHE A 135 -13.33 17.19 2.01
CA PHE A 135 -12.65 17.62 3.23
C PHE A 135 -11.72 18.77 2.84
N ALA A 136 -12.16 19.99 3.13
CA ALA A 136 -11.42 21.21 2.86
C ALA A 136 -10.82 21.78 4.15
N GLY A 137 -9.82 22.65 4.01
CA GLY A 137 -9.27 23.42 5.14
C GLY A 137 -7.83 23.88 4.95
N HIS A 138 -7.02 23.14 4.18
CA HIS A 138 -5.64 23.55 3.90
C HIS A 138 -5.59 24.76 2.97
N GLN A 139 -4.51 25.54 3.09
CA GLN A 139 -4.26 26.69 2.22
C GLN A 139 -3.32 26.34 1.07
N GLU A 140 -2.56 25.25 1.21
CA GLU A 140 -1.68 24.68 0.19
C GLU A 140 -2.00 23.20 -0.04
N ASP A 141 -1.24 22.55 -0.93
CA ASP A 141 -1.46 21.15 -1.29
C ASP A 141 -1.37 20.21 -0.09
N VAL A 142 -2.28 19.24 -0.03
CA VAL A 142 -2.23 18.13 0.93
C VAL A 142 -1.11 17.18 0.52
N CYS A 143 -0.05 17.14 1.34
CA CYS A 143 1.13 16.31 1.12
C CYS A 143 0.86 14.83 1.46
N LYS A 144 0.15 14.57 2.56
CA LYS A 144 -0.17 13.21 3.03
C LYS A 144 -1.47 13.23 3.84
N PHE A 145 -2.24 12.16 3.78
CA PHE A 145 -3.36 11.95 4.70
C PHE A 145 -3.47 10.49 5.10
N ILE A 146 -4.12 10.25 6.24
CA ILE A 146 -4.41 8.94 6.79
C ILE A 146 -5.85 8.85 7.28
N LEU A 147 -6.51 7.73 7.01
CA LEU A 147 -7.80 7.38 7.57
C LEU A 147 -7.63 6.54 8.84
N THR A 148 -8.35 6.93 9.88
CA THR A 148 -8.60 6.13 11.09
C THR A 148 -10.08 5.77 11.16
N GLU A 149 -10.47 4.97 12.16
CA GLU A 149 -11.88 4.60 12.37
C GLU A 149 -12.80 5.82 12.56
N SER A 150 -12.32 6.88 13.24
CA SER A 150 -13.12 8.05 13.60
C SER A 150 -12.74 9.32 12.85
N HIS A 151 -11.49 9.46 12.41
CA HIS A 151 -10.96 10.70 11.83
C HIS A 151 -10.25 10.46 10.50
N LEU A 152 -10.33 11.45 9.61
CA LEU A 152 -9.42 11.66 8.50
C LEU A 152 -8.42 12.73 8.92
N ILE A 153 -7.13 12.38 8.93
CA ILE A 153 -6.05 13.27 9.36
C ILE A 153 -5.24 13.63 8.13
N SER A 154 -5.11 14.91 7.83
CA SER A 154 -4.38 15.44 6.68
C SER A 154 -3.26 16.38 7.09
N ALA A 155 -2.19 16.35 6.31
CA ALA A 155 -1.02 17.20 6.45
C ALA A 155 -0.81 17.97 5.14
N GLY A 156 -0.56 19.27 5.26
CA GLY A 156 -0.46 20.17 4.12
C GLY A 156 0.91 20.85 4.00
N GLY A 157 1.14 21.45 2.83
CA GLY A 157 2.27 22.35 2.57
C GLY A 157 2.27 23.58 3.48
N ASP A 158 1.09 23.97 3.96
CA ASP A 158 0.85 25.11 4.84
C ASP A 158 1.33 24.92 6.29
N GLY A 159 2.08 23.84 6.57
CA GLY A 159 2.61 23.53 7.90
C GLY A 159 1.55 23.02 8.90
N LYS A 160 0.29 22.89 8.48
CA LYS A 160 -0.82 22.50 9.35
C LYS A 160 -1.11 21.01 9.27
N ILE A 161 -1.68 20.51 10.37
CA ILE A 161 -2.38 19.24 10.39
C ILE A 161 -3.86 19.53 10.65
N ILE A 162 -4.73 18.90 9.86
CA ILE A 162 -6.17 19.02 9.98
C ILE A 162 -6.76 17.64 10.23
N MET A 163 -7.63 17.53 11.22
CA MET A 163 -8.34 16.32 11.60
C MET A 163 -9.83 16.55 11.38
N HIS A 164 -10.39 15.88 10.38
CA HIS A 164 -11.83 15.87 10.12
C HIS A 164 -12.46 14.65 10.76
N HIS A 165 -13.51 14.84 11.56
CA HIS A 165 -14.31 13.72 12.03
C HIS A 165 -15.12 13.11 10.87
N ARG A 166 -15.24 11.78 10.84
CA ARG A 166 -15.83 11.07 9.68
C ARG A 166 -17.35 11.08 9.64
N ARG A 167 -18.01 11.34 10.76
CA ARG A 167 -19.48 11.29 10.88
C ARG A 167 -20.10 12.62 11.29
N GLU A 168 -19.29 13.48 11.89
CA GLU A 168 -19.75 14.74 12.46
C GLU A 168 -18.96 15.85 11.76
N PRO A 169 -19.54 17.05 11.60
CA PRO A 169 -18.88 18.16 10.92
C PRO A 169 -17.75 18.80 11.77
N PHE A 170 -17.20 18.05 12.72
CA PHE A 170 -16.19 18.51 13.65
C PHE A 170 -14.80 18.48 13.00
N ILE A 171 -14.07 19.58 13.13
CA ILE A 171 -12.75 19.77 12.53
C ILE A 171 -11.82 20.35 13.58
N VAL A 172 -10.66 19.72 13.75
CA VAL A 172 -9.54 20.27 14.54
C VAL A 172 -8.42 20.59 13.59
N GLN A 173 -7.90 21.80 13.67
CA GLN A 173 -6.74 22.24 12.90
C GLN A 173 -5.75 22.94 13.80
N PHE A 174 -4.47 22.67 13.59
CA PHE A 174 -3.40 23.32 14.35
C PHE A 174 -2.15 23.45 13.48
N LEU A 175 -1.32 24.45 13.79
CA LEU A 175 -0.03 24.63 13.16
C LEU A 175 0.93 23.59 13.75
N ALA A 176 1.24 22.56 12.97
CA ALA A 176 2.07 21.46 13.42
C ALA A 176 3.55 21.75 13.25
N HIS A 177 3.93 22.43 12.16
CA HIS A 177 5.32 22.70 11.78
C HIS A 177 5.47 24.09 11.14
N ASN A 178 6.72 24.56 11.01
CA ASN A 178 7.02 25.86 10.40
C ASN A 178 7.15 25.81 8.87
N GLU A 179 7.32 24.61 8.31
CA GLU A 179 7.36 24.34 6.87
C GLU A 179 6.44 23.14 6.54
N GLU A 180 6.35 22.81 5.26
CA GLU A 180 5.59 21.70 4.66
C GLU A 180 5.64 20.41 5.50
N VAL A 181 4.46 19.85 5.83
CA VAL A 181 4.35 18.57 6.55
C VAL A 181 4.30 17.44 5.52
N ASN A 182 5.46 16.91 5.16
CA ASN A 182 5.60 15.92 4.09
C ASN A 182 4.94 14.57 4.39
N CYS A 183 4.88 14.19 5.67
CA CYS A 183 4.42 12.85 6.05
C CYS A 183 3.77 12.85 7.43
N ILE A 184 2.79 11.98 7.58
CA ILE A 184 2.10 11.71 8.85
C ILE A 184 1.75 10.22 8.94
N ASP A 185 1.73 9.69 10.15
CA ASP A 185 1.14 8.40 10.47
C ASP A 185 0.45 8.47 11.84
N CYS A 186 -0.64 7.73 12.01
CA CYS A 186 -1.47 7.73 13.21
C CYS A 186 -1.88 6.30 13.59
N ARG A 187 -1.58 5.90 14.82
CA ARG A 187 -1.94 4.59 15.37
C ARG A 187 -2.43 4.75 16.80
N GLY A 188 -3.67 4.32 17.05
CA GLY A 188 -4.29 4.49 18.36
C GLY A 188 -4.39 5.97 18.73
N ARG A 189 -3.73 6.35 19.83
CA ARG A 189 -3.68 7.73 20.34
C ARG A 189 -2.40 8.49 19.96
N VAL A 190 -1.52 7.88 19.16
CA VAL A 190 -0.23 8.47 18.79
C VAL A 190 -0.27 8.92 17.34
N LEU A 191 0.04 10.18 17.11
CA LEU A 191 0.26 10.76 15.79
C LEU A 191 1.72 11.20 15.68
N VAL A 192 2.36 10.84 14.58
CA VAL A 192 3.71 11.30 14.26
C VAL A 192 3.66 12.07 12.96
N SER A 193 4.26 13.26 12.95
CA SER A 193 4.40 14.10 11.76
C SER A 193 5.87 14.37 11.46
N GLY A 194 6.22 14.42 10.18
CA GLY A 194 7.55 14.76 9.70
C GLY A 194 7.48 15.89 8.67
N SER A 195 8.38 16.87 8.80
CA SER A 195 8.36 18.09 8.01
C SER A 195 9.68 18.39 7.32
N ARG A 196 9.60 19.29 6.34
CA ARG A 196 10.74 19.94 5.70
C ARG A 196 11.53 20.85 6.66
N ASP A 197 10.93 21.25 7.78
CA ASP A 197 11.59 22.01 8.86
C ASP A 197 12.69 21.22 9.61
N ARG A 198 12.95 19.97 9.19
CA ARG A 198 13.92 19.03 9.77
C ARG A 198 13.57 18.64 11.19
N THR A 199 12.28 18.52 11.48
CA THR A 199 11.79 17.93 12.71
C THR A 199 10.77 16.84 12.44
N ALA A 200 10.75 15.85 13.33
CA ALA A 200 9.60 14.97 13.53
C ALA A 200 8.93 15.34 14.85
N ARG A 201 7.61 15.43 14.88
CA ARG A 201 6.84 15.74 16.10
C ARG A 201 5.92 14.59 16.44
N VAL A 202 5.84 14.29 17.73
CA VAL A 202 4.99 13.23 18.28
C VAL A 202 3.88 13.89 19.09
N TRP A 203 2.64 13.49 18.80
CA TRP A 203 1.43 14.07 19.36
C TRP A 203 0.59 12.99 20.02
N SER A 204 -0.04 13.34 21.14
CA SER A 204 -1.09 12.55 21.77
C SER A 204 -2.45 13.04 21.30
N ILE A 205 -3.32 12.11 20.89
CA ILE A 205 -4.72 12.37 20.51
C ILE A 205 -5.62 11.72 21.55
N SER A 206 -6.38 12.54 22.28
CA SER A 206 -7.40 12.08 23.21
C SER A 206 -8.76 11.90 22.54
N SER A 207 -9.68 11.20 23.21
CA SER A 207 -11.04 10.94 22.71
C SER A 207 -11.87 12.19 22.47
N ASP A 208 -11.56 13.29 23.17
CA ASP A 208 -12.22 14.60 23.02
C ASP A 208 -11.51 15.49 21.99
N VAL A 209 -10.67 14.89 21.13
CA VAL A 209 -9.91 15.54 20.06
C VAL A 209 -8.97 16.65 20.56
N VAL A 210 -8.53 16.52 21.82
CA VAL A 210 -7.40 17.31 22.32
C VAL A 210 -6.13 16.71 21.72
N VAL A 211 -5.39 17.56 21.01
CA VAL A 211 -4.10 17.22 20.44
C VAL A 211 -3.01 17.90 21.25
N GLU A 212 -2.14 17.12 21.86
CA GLU A 212 -1.03 17.60 22.69
C GLU A 212 0.30 17.23 22.05
N LEU A 213 1.21 18.21 21.93
CA LEU A 213 2.58 17.96 21.48
C LEU A 213 3.37 17.31 22.63
N LEU A 214 3.74 16.04 22.46
CA LEU A 214 4.56 15.32 23.44
C LEU A 214 6.04 15.65 23.27
N HIS A 215 6.54 15.52 22.04
CA HIS A 215 7.97 15.67 21.75
C HIS A 215 8.23 16.29 20.37
N THR A 216 9.29 17.09 20.30
CA THR A 216 9.89 17.56 19.04
C THR A 216 11.26 16.95 18.89
N ILE A 217 11.46 16.18 17.83
CA ILE A 217 12.71 15.47 17.55
C ILE A 217 13.43 16.19 16.41
N PRO A 218 14.58 16.83 16.67
CA PRO A 218 15.37 17.42 15.62
C PRO A 218 16.03 16.32 14.78
N THR A 219 15.90 16.43 13.46
CA THR A 219 16.58 15.57 12.49
C THR A 219 17.62 16.39 11.72
N VAL A 220 18.70 15.75 11.25
CA VAL A 220 19.76 16.46 10.51
C VAL A 220 19.30 16.91 9.12
N ASP A 221 18.26 16.28 8.58
CA ASP A 221 17.71 16.57 7.26
C ASP A 221 16.18 16.54 7.28
N ARG A 222 15.56 16.96 6.16
CA ARG A 222 14.11 16.95 5.93
C ARG A 222 13.57 15.53 6.10
N VAL A 223 12.44 15.43 6.80
CA VAL A 223 11.73 14.17 6.98
C VAL A 223 10.74 14.00 5.83
N TRP A 224 10.85 12.90 5.10
CA TRP A 224 10.01 12.59 3.94
C TRP A 224 8.99 11.49 4.21
N SER A 225 9.30 10.60 5.15
CA SER A 225 8.41 9.49 5.47
C SER A 225 8.46 9.16 6.96
N VAL A 226 7.31 8.75 7.51
CA VAL A 226 7.18 8.25 8.88
C VAL A 226 6.26 7.04 8.88
N ALA A 227 6.52 6.10 9.79
CA ALA A 227 5.62 4.98 10.04
C ALA A 227 5.69 4.53 11.50
N ILE A 228 4.54 4.39 12.15
CA ILE A 228 4.39 3.86 13.50
C ILE A 228 4.26 2.34 13.42
N SER A 229 4.99 1.64 14.29
CA SER A 229 4.90 0.19 14.42
C SER A 229 3.46 -0.24 14.76
N PRO A 230 2.97 -1.38 14.26
CA PRO A 230 1.68 -1.93 14.69
C PRO A 230 1.57 -2.19 16.20
N SER A 231 2.69 -2.37 16.91
CA SER A 231 2.72 -2.47 18.38
C SER A 231 2.65 -1.11 19.10
N VAL A 232 2.77 0.01 18.37
CA VAL A 232 2.82 1.38 18.91
C VAL A 232 3.97 1.60 19.91
N SER A 233 4.96 0.71 19.94
CA SER A 233 6.14 0.84 20.81
C SER A 233 7.25 1.68 20.17
N SER A 234 7.32 1.72 18.84
CA SER A 234 8.34 2.43 18.09
C SER A 234 7.77 3.03 16.81
N PHE A 235 8.50 3.98 16.24
CA PHE A 235 8.21 4.52 14.91
C PHE A 235 9.51 4.74 14.13
N VAL A 236 9.40 4.81 12.81
CA VAL A 236 10.52 5.03 11.90
C VAL A 236 10.36 6.40 11.25
N THR A 237 11.48 7.11 11.10
CA THR A 237 11.59 8.30 10.26
C THR A 237 12.53 8.01 9.09
N GLY A 238 12.11 8.38 7.88
CA GLY A 238 12.93 8.39 6.67
C GLY A 238 13.23 9.83 6.24
N THR A 239 14.52 10.14 6.04
CA THR A 239 14.99 11.50 5.71
C THR A 239 15.55 11.59 4.29
N ALA A 240 15.91 12.80 3.83
CA ALA A 240 16.45 13.05 2.48
C ALA A 240 17.91 12.57 2.27
N CYS A 241 18.58 12.05 3.31
CA CYS A 241 19.94 11.50 3.23
C CYS A 241 21.01 12.45 2.65
N CYS A 242 20.86 13.78 2.79
CA CYS A 242 21.84 14.75 2.31
C CYS A 242 23.02 14.94 3.30
N GLY A 243 22.83 14.52 4.56
CA GLY A 243 23.85 14.49 5.61
C GLY A 243 24.69 13.21 5.61
N HIS A 244 25.51 13.04 6.66
CA HIS A 244 26.34 11.86 6.90
C HIS A 244 25.65 10.81 7.79
N GLU A 245 24.41 11.06 8.16
CA GLU A 245 23.65 10.18 9.06
C GLU A 245 22.80 9.18 8.27
N ALA A 246 22.55 8.02 8.88
CA ALA A 246 21.65 7.02 8.31
C ALA A 246 20.24 7.62 8.08
N PRO A 247 19.64 7.41 6.88
CA PRO A 247 18.39 8.08 6.53
C PRO A 247 17.17 7.47 7.20
N LEU A 248 17.23 6.20 7.59
CA LEU A 248 16.20 5.49 8.34
C LEU A 248 16.61 5.40 9.81
N ARG A 249 15.74 5.89 10.70
CA ARG A 249 15.95 5.87 12.16
C ARG A 249 14.70 5.36 12.86
N ILE A 250 14.91 4.47 13.83
CA ILE A 250 13.87 3.91 14.69
C ILE A 250 13.94 4.63 16.03
N TRP A 251 12.81 5.13 16.47
CA TRP A 251 12.64 5.85 17.72
C TRP A 251 11.66 5.11 18.62
N ASP A 252 11.88 5.19 19.91
CA ASP A 252 10.92 4.76 20.92
C ASP A 252 9.76 5.75 20.97
N VAL A 253 8.51 5.27 21.03
CA VAL A 253 7.33 6.15 21.02
C VAL A 253 7.19 6.92 22.33
N GLU A 254 7.48 6.29 23.48
CA GLU A 254 7.24 6.88 24.80
C GLU A 254 8.35 7.87 25.19
N SER A 255 9.60 7.46 25.04
CA SER A 255 10.76 8.27 25.42
C SER A 255 11.29 9.17 24.29
N CYS A 256 10.86 8.93 23.05
CA CYS A 256 11.37 9.60 21.85
C CYS A 256 12.90 9.51 21.68
N GLN A 257 13.52 8.49 22.27
CA GLN A 257 14.94 8.21 22.13
C GLN A 257 15.22 7.37 20.88
N LEU A 258 16.40 7.60 20.28
CA LEU A 258 16.85 6.82 19.14
C LEU A 258 17.18 5.39 19.58
N LEU A 259 16.43 4.41 19.08
CA LEU A 259 16.66 2.99 19.35
C LEU A 259 17.70 2.39 18.42
N SER A 260 17.59 2.66 17.12
CA SER A 260 18.53 2.15 16.12
C SER A 260 18.46 2.94 14.82
N CYS A 261 19.57 2.97 14.10
CA CYS A 261 19.59 3.34 12.69
C CYS A 261 19.44 2.10 11.81
N LEU A 262 18.74 2.20 10.67
CA LEU A 262 18.65 1.13 9.68
C LEU A 262 19.56 1.43 8.50
N GLY A 263 20.56 0.57 8.30
CA GLY A 263 21.58 0.69 7.27
C GLY A 263 22.55 1.84 7.51
N MET A 264 23.80 1.66 7.06
CA MET A 264 24.83 2.70 7.10
C MET A 264 25.43 3.02 5.73
N ASP A 265 25.22 2.14 4.75
CA ASP A 265 25.88 2.23 3.42
C ASP A 265 25.00 2.93 2.37
N PHE A 266 24.16 3.87 2.81
CA PHE A 266 23.34 4.65 1.90
C PHE A 266 24.19 5.68 1.16
N ARG A 267 23.98 5.80 -0.16
CA ARG A 267 24.60 6.87 -0.95
C ARG A 267 24.05 8.21 -0.51
N ARG A 268 24.87 9.26 -0.52
CA ARG A 268 24.38 10.61 -0.24
C ARG A 268 23.27 10.98 -1.23
N GLY A 269 22.15 11.46 -0.72
CA GLY A 269 20.94 11.73 -1.52
C GLY A 269 20.02 10.52 -1.71
N ALA A 270 20.29 9.37 -1.08
CA ALA A 270 19.39 8.21 -1.00
C ALA A 270 18.17 8.48 -0.08
N GLY A 271 17.45 9.57 -0.34
CA GLY A 271 16.32 9.98 0.49
C GLY A 271 15.18 8.95 0.45
N ILE A 272 14.56 8.70 1.60
CA ILE A 272 13.52 7.69 1.79
C ILE A 272 12.15 8.34 1.61
N LEU A 273 11.50 8.05 0.50
CA LEU A 273 10.23 8.68 0.11
C LEU A 273 9.01 7.98 0.70
N ASP A 274 9.10 6.67 0.97
CA ASP A 274 8.00 5.92 1.57
C ASP A 274 8.54 4.79 2.45
N VAL A 275 7.87 4.58 3.59
CA VAL A 275 8.19 3.54 4.56
C VAL A 275 6.90 3.06 5.20
N PHE A 276 6.77 1.75 5.40
CA PHE A 276 5.65 1.21 6.17
C PHE A 276 6.02 -0.11 6.84
N TYR A 277 5.42 -0.35 8.01
CA TYR A 277 5.53 -1.60 8.75
C TYR A 277 4.54 -2.65 8.24
N GLU A 278 5.02 -3.88 8.04
CA GLU A 278 4.17 -5.06 7.80
C GLU A 278 3.82 -5.79 9.10
N THR A 279 4.76 -5.80 10.05
CA THR A 279 4.62 -6.37 11.39
C THR A 279 5.38 -5.49 12.37
N PRO A 280 5.24 -5.65 13.70
CA PRO A 280 6.02 -4.90 14.68
C PRO A 280 7.55 -4.97 14.50
N SER A 281 8.04 -5.97 13.77
CA SER A 281 9.47 -6.21 13.56
C SER A 281 9.94 -6.07 12.12
N THR A 282 9.02 -5.96 11.15
CA THR A 282 9.37 -5.99 9.73
C THR A 282 8.76 -4.81 8.98
N LEU A 283 9.57 -4.17 8.14
CA LEU A 283 9.15 -3.00 7.37
C LEU A 283 9.76 -2.99 5.97
N LEU A 284 9.11 -2.23 5.09
CA LEU A 284 9.56 -1.96 3.74
C LEU A 284 9.88 -0.47 3.59
N SER A 285 10.92 -0.16 2.83
CA SER A 285 11.33 1.23 2.53
C SER A 285 11.69 1.38 1.05
N CYS A 286 11.42 2.53 0.46
CA CYS A 286 11.89 2.90 -0.88
C CYS A 286 12.23 4.40 -0.99
N GLY A 287 12.96 4.78 -2.03
CA GLY A 287 13.36 6.17 -2.20
C GLY A 287 14.13 6.49 -3.48
N TYR A 288 14.97 7.51 -3.38
CA TYR A 288 15.77 8.04 -4.50
C TYR A 288 16.90 7.12 -4.96
N ASP A 289 17.30 6.17 -4.12
CA ASP A 289 18.38 5.24 -4.46
C ASP A 289 17.92 4.01 -5.24
N THR A 290 16.68 4.02 -5.74
CA THR A 290 16.15 3.05 -6.72
C THR A 290 15.98 1.62 -6.20
N TYR A 291 16.17 1.39 -4.88
CA TYR A 291 15.92 0.10 -4.24
C TYR A 291 14.65 0.11 -3.38
N ILE A 292 13.94 -1.02 -3.41
CA ILE A 292 13.02 -1.41 -2.34
C ILE A 292 13.81 -2.28 -1.38
N ARG A 293 13.73 -2.01 -0.07
CA ARG A 293 14.40 -2.81 0.95
C ARG A 293 13.41 -3.38 1.94
N TYR A 294 13.62 -4.65 2.28
CA TYR A 294 12.91 -5.35 3.34
C TYR A 294 13.82 -5.52 4.55
N TRP A 295 13.33 -5.08 5.70
CA TRP A 295 14.06 -5.12 6.96
C TRP A 295 13.33 -6.03 7.94
N ASP A 296 14.09 -6.86 8.64
CA ASP A 296 13.65 -7.51 9.89
C ASP A 296 14.57 -7.00 10.99
N ILE A 297 14.01 -6.16 11.87
CA ILE A 297 14.72 -5.47 12.94
C ILE A 297 15.35 -6.49 13.91
N ARG A 298 14.78 -7.69 14.03
CA ARG A 298 15.28 -8.77 14.89
C ARG A 298 16.49 -9.48 14.30
N ALA A 299 16.60 -9.50 12.98
CA ALA A 299 17.70 -10.16 12.28
C ALA A 299 18.92 -9.24 12.19
N SER A 300 18.73 -8.01 11.71
CA SER A 300 19.79 -7.01 11.61
C SER A 300 19.21 -5.63 11.38
N THR A 301 19.80 -4.65 12.06
CA THR A 301 19.56 -3.23 11.77
C THR A 301 20.61 -2.66 10.81
N ARG A 302 21.72 -3.38 10.56
CA ARG A 302 22.81 -2.89 9.69
C ARG A 302 22.61 -3.18 8.22
N LYS A 303 21.98 -4.31 7.89
CA LYS A 303 21.78 -4.75 6.50
C LYS A 303 20.34 -5.19 6.32
N CYS A 304 19.75 -4.83 5.19
CA CYS A 304 18.43 -5.32 4.81
C CYS A 304 18.47 -6.83 4.54
N VAL A 305 17.34 -7.50 4.76
CA VAL A 305 17.19 -8.95 4.56
C VAL A 305 17.09 -9.26 3.06
N MET A 306 16.38 -8.42 2.31
CA MET A 306 16.21 -8.52 0.87
C MET A 306 16.14 -7.13 0.25
N GLU A 307 16.62 -7.02 -0.98
CA GLU A 307 16.55 -5.82 -1.80
C GLU A 307 16.02 -6.14 -3.21
N TRP A 308 15.23 -5.22 -3.75
CA TRP A 308 14.76 -5.25 -5.13
C TRP A 308 15.19 -3.96 -5.83
N GLU A 309 16.05 -4.11 -6.83
CA GLU A 309 16.54 -3.02 -7.65
C GLU A 309 15.54 -2.67 -8.75
N GLU A 310 15.18 -1.39 -8.86
CA GLU A 310 14.37 -0.89 -9.95
C GLU A 310 15.16 -1.02 -11.29
N PRO A 311 14.71 -1.85 -12.25
CA PRO A 311 15.49 -2.14 -13.47
C PRO A 311 15.84 -0.95 -14.36
N CYS A 312 15.16 0.19 -14.22
CA CYS A 312 15.38 1.39 -15.03
C CYS A 312 16.08 2.52 -14.24
N ASP A 313 16.65 2.22 -13.08
CA ASP A 313 17.36 3.19 -12.23
C ASP A 313 16.53 4.47 -11.94
N SER A 314 15.24 4.28 -11.68
CA SER A 314 14.27 5.32 -11.36
C SER A 314 13.97 5.35 -9.87
N ALA A 315 13.91 6.56 -9.30
CA ALA A 315 13.48 6.77 -7.92
C ALA A 315 12.05 6.22 -7.70
N LEU A 316 11.80 5.72 -6.49
CA LEU A 316 10.53 5.13 -6.10
C LEU A 316 9.78 6.03 -5.12
N TYR A 317 8.62 6.52 -5.53
CA TYR A 317 7.81 7.47 -4.75
C TYR A 317 6.87 6.80 -3.75
N CYS A 318 6.41 5.59 -4.06
CA CYS A 318 5.48 4.87 -3.21
C CYS A 318 5.67 3.36 -3.29
N ILE A 319 5.34 2.70 -2.17
CA ILE A 319 5.31 1.24 -2.06
C ILE A 319 4.05 0.79 -1.31
N GLN A 320 3.58 -0.40 -1.63
CA GLN A 320 2.53 -1.09 -0.86
C GLN A 320 2.76 -2.60 -0.95
N SER A 321 2.39 -3.33 0.10
CA SER A 321 2.37 -4.79 0.11
C SER A 321 0.99 -5.34 0.45
N ASP A 322 0.74 -6.58 0.04
CA ASP A 322 -0.41 -7.39 0.45
C ASP A 322 -0.21 -8.03 1.85
N ASN A 323 0.85 -7.63 2.57
CA ASN A 323 1.33 -8.26 3.82
C ASN A 323 1.65 -9.76 3.69
N ASN A 324 1.77 -10.25 2.45
CA ASN A 324 2.08 -11.63 2.15
C ASN A 324 3.29 -11.70 1.22
N TYR A 325 3.08 -11.93 -0.09
CA TYR A 325 4.16 -12.09 -1.06
C TYR A 325 4.28 -10.93 -2.04
N MET A 326 3.21 -10.17 -2.27
CA MET A 326 3.22 -9.15 -3.31
C MET A 326 3.70 -7.80 -2.77
N ILE A 327 4.54 -7.13 -3.55
CA ILE A 327 4.85 -5.70 -3.39
C ILE A 327 4.49 -5.01 -4.71
N ALA A 328 3.89 -3.83 -4.62
CA ALA A 328 3.70 -2.91 -5.73
C ALA A 328 4.49 -1.62 -5.47
N SER A 329 5.18 -1.10 -6.48
CA SER A 329 5.94 0.14 -6.38
C SER A 329 5.66 1.09 -7.54
N GLY A 330 5.72 2.39 -7.26
CA GLY A 330 5.54 3.46 -8.25
C GLY A 330 6.85 4.21 -8.51
N SER A 331 7.26 4.31 -9.78
CA SER A 331 8.50 4.98 -10.16
C SER A 331 8.31 6.44 -10.57
N SER A 332 9.40 7.21 -10.54
CA SER A 332 9.47 8.61 -10.93
C SER A 332 9.33 8.83 -12.43
N TYR A 333 9.99 7.99 -13.23
CA TYR A 333 9.98 8.11 -14.68
C TYR A 333 8.89 7.26 -15.32
N TYR A 334 8.26 7.81 -16.37
CA TYR A 334 7.32 7.16 -17.28
C TYR A 334 6.07 6.53 -16.65
N GLY A 335 5.70 6.96 -15.44
CA GLY A 335 4.48 6.51 -14.76
C GLY A 335 4.42 4.98 -14.64
N VAL A 336 5.54 4.35 -14.27
CA VAL A 336 5.66 2.90 -14.26
C VAL A 336 5.29 2.35 -12.88
N VAL A 337 4.34 1.41 -12.89
CA VAL A 337 4.03 0.56 -11.73
C VAL A 337 4.73 -0.78 -11.93
N ARG A 338 5.43 -1.24 -10.89
CA ARG A 338 6.07 -2.56 -10.88
C ARG A 338 5.49 -3.44 -9.81
N LEU A 339 5.41 -4.73 -10.12
CA LEU A 339 5.01 -5.78 -9.19
C LEU A 339 6.19 -6.68 -8.88
N TRP A 340 6.28 -7.07 -7.62
CA TRP A 340 7.35 -7.90 -7.10
C TRP A 340 6.76 -9.04 -6.28
N ASP A 341 7.48 -10.16 -6.24
CA ASP A 341 7.20 -11.27 -5.36
C ASP A 341 8.35 -11.36 -4.36
N LYS A 342 8.07 -11.31 -3.06
CA LYS A 342 9.09 -11.33 -2.01
C LYS A 342 9.98 -12.57 -2.03
N ARG A 343 9.57 -13.63 -2.72
CA ARG A 343 10.31 -14.88 -2.87
C ARG A 343 11.40 -14.84 -3.96
N GLN A 344 11.47 -13.75 -4.74
CA GLN A 344 12.45 -13.59 -5.81
C GLN A 344 12.87 -12.11 -5.95
N THR A 345 14.06 -11.86 -6.48
CA THR A 345 14.56 -10.48 -6.69
C THR A 345 14.12 -9.88 -8.02
N ARG A 346 13.76 -10.72 -9.00
CA ARG A 346 13.31 -10.24 -10.31
C ARG A 346 11.91 -9.63 -10.24
N CYS A 347 11.76 -8.49 -10.92
CA CYS A 347 10.45 -7.88 -11.17
C CYS A 347 9.50 -8.91 -11.81
N LEU A 348 8.28 -9.03 -11.28
CA LEU A 348 7.25 -9.90 -11.86
C LEU A 348 6.67 -9.27 -13.12
N GLN A 349 6.22 -8.03 -13.02
CA GLN A 349 5.46 -7.35 -14.07
C GLN A 349 5.66 -5.84 -14.02
N THR A 350 5.56 -5.22 -15.18
CA THR A 350 5.77 -3.80 -15.38
C THR A 350 4.61 -3.19 -16.16
N PHE A 351 4.01 -2.13 -15.63
CA PHE A 351 2.91 -1.40 -16.27
C PHE A 351 3.30 0.06 -16.46
N SER A 352 3.52 0.45 -17.70
CA SER A 352 3.57 1.88 -18.05
C SER A 352 2.13 2.41 -18.15
N LEU A 353 1.87 3.50 -17.40
CA LEU A 353 0.59 4.20 -17.35
C LEU A 353 0.62 5.54 -18.09
N SER A 354 1.81 6.15 -18.22
CA SER A 354 2.00 7.38 -18.98
C SER A 354 2.61 7.11 -20.34
N SER A 355 2.28 7.94 -21.33
CA SER A 355 2.99 7.93 -22.61
C SER A 355 4.42 8.47 -22.42
N PRO A 356 5.41 8.05 -23.23
CA PRO A 356 6.77 8.60 -23.19
C PRO A 356 6.83 10.12 -23.35
N LYS A 357 5.84 10.72 -24.02
CA LYS A 357 5.74 12.17 -24.27
C LYS A 357 5.26 12.98 -23.07
N THR A 358 4.64 12.35 -22.08
CA THR A 358 4.08 12.98 -20.89
C THR A 358 4.50 12.16 -19.67
N SER A 359 5.80 12.16 -19.36
CA SER A 359 6.34 11.44 -18.20
C SER A 359 5.80 12.07 -16.93
N SER A 360 5.20 11.24 -16.06
CA SER A 360 4.69 11.66 -14.77
C SER A 360 5.00 10.59 -13.72
N PRO A 361 5.47 10.95 -12.52
CA PRO A 361 5.68 10.00 -11.44
C PRO A 361 4.39 9.30 -11.02
N VAL A 362 4.51 8.07 -10.53
CA VAL A 362 3.45 7.43 -9.75
C VAL A 362 3.63 7.84 -8.29
N TYR A 363 2.95 8.91 -7.88
CA TYR A 363 3.08 9.47 -6.53
C TYR A 363 2.50 8.56 -5.46
N CYS A 364 1.38 7.90 -5.75
CA CYS A 364 0.73 7.00 -4.81
C CYS A 364 0.01 5.88 -5.55
N LEU A 365 0.06 4.68 -4.99
CA LEU A 365 -0.69 3.53 -5.46
C LEU A 365 -1.41 2.84 -4.31
N ARG A 366 -2.61 2.33 -4.59
CA ARG A 366 -3.39 1.49 -3.68
C ARG A 366 -4.01 0.33 -4.44
N PHE A 367 -3.98 -0.87 -3.88
CA PHE A 367 -4.63 -2.03 -4.50
C PHE A 367 -5.49 -2.82 -3.51
N ASN A 368 -6.46 -3.53 -4.07
CA ASN A 368 -7.19 -4.62 -3.42
C ASN A 368 -6.87 -5.94 -4.15
N THR A 369 -7.58 -7.01 -3.83
CA THR A 369 -7.33 -8.34 -4.43
C THR A 369 -7.58 -8.41 -5.94
N THR A 370 -8.28 -7.43 -6.52
CA THR A 370 -8.75 -7.45 -7.92
C THR A 370 -8.32 -6.26 -8.76
N HIS A 371 -8.06 -5.10 -8.15
CA HIS A 371 -7.77 -3.84 -8.83
C HIS A 371 -6.54 -3.16 -8.21
N LEU A 372 -5.73 -2.52 -9.05
CA LEU A 372 -4.69 -1.58 -8.64
C LEU A 372 -5.07 -0.18 -9.11
N TYR A 373 -5.00 0.80 -8.22
CA TYR A 373 -5.22 2.21 -8.48
C TYR A 373 -3.89 2.95 -8.36
N ALA A 374 -3.58 3.80 -9.33
CA ALA A 374 -2.32 4.54 -9.38
C ALA A 374 -2.58 6.00 -9.73
N ALA A 375 -2.10 6.90 -8.88
CA ALA A 375 -2.25 8.33 -9.03
C ALA A 375 -0.97 8.95 -9.61
N LEU A 376 -1.10 9.53 -10.80
CA LEU A 376 -0.07 10.31 -11.50
C LEU A 376 -0.35 11.80 -11.30
N SER A 377 0.51 12.69 -11.80
CA SER A 377 0.37 14.14 -11.61
C SER A 377 -0.96 14.75 -12.09
N SER A 378 -1.59 14.19 -13.13
CA SER A 378 -2.81 14.72 -13.75
C SER A 378 -3.94 13.69 -13.94
N THR A 379 -3.68 12.43 -13.62
CA THR A 379 -4.59 11.32 -13.90
C THR A 379 -4.60 10.28 -12.80
N LEU A 380 -5.76 9.65 -12.60
CA LEU A 380 -5.92 8.46 -11.77
C LEU A 380 -6.22 7.26 -12.68
N HIS A 381 -5.36 6.25 -12.64
CA HIS A 381 -5.48 5.01 -13.41
C HIS A 381 -6.00 3.87 -12.55
N VAL A 382 -6.70 2.93 -13.20
CA VAL A 382 -7.02 1.61 -12.63
C VAL A 382 -6.53 0.50 -13.55
N LEU A 383 -5.99 -0.54 -12.94
CA LEU A 383 -5.66 -1.81 -13.58
C LEU A 383 -6.61 -2.86 -13.00
N ASP A 384 -7.53 -3.36 -13.85
CA ASP A 384 -8.50 -4.40 -13.52
C ASP A 384 -7.94 -5.78 -13.88
N PHE A 385 -7.72 -6.63 -12.87
CA PHE A 385 -7.24 -8.00 -13.00
C PHE A 385 -8.35 -9.05 -12.92
N LYS A 386 -9.61 -8.66 -12.76
CA LYS A 386 -10.77 -9.57 -12.68
C LYS A 386 -11.12 -10.15 -14.05
N GLY A 387 -11.07 -9.31 -15.10
CA GLY A 387 -11.74 -9.57 -16.37
C GLY A 387 -10.83 -9.64 -17.59
N LEU A 388 -10.11 -10.74 -17.76
CA LEU A 388 -9.69 -11.22 -19.08
C LEU A 388 -10.26 -12.62 -19.27
N GLU A 389 -11.44 -12.68 -19.89
CA GLU A 389 -11.77 -13.85 -20.70
C GLU A 389 -10.68 -13.96 -21.76
N TYR A 390 -10.30 -15.20 -22.04
CA TYR A 390 -9.33 -15.58 -23.05
C TYR A 390 -9.77 -14.95 -24.39
N GLN A 391 -9.30 -13.74 -24.71
CA GLN A 391 -9.29 -13.28 -26.09
C GLN A 391 -8.20 -14.10 -26.76
N GLY A 392 -8.60 -15.28 -27.26
CA GLY A 392 -7.79 -16.05 -28.18
C GLY A 392 -7.32 -15.09 -29.26
N ARG A 393 -5.99 -14.96 -29.38
CA ARG A 393 -5.38 -14.41 -30.59
C ARG A 393 -5.98 -15.21 -31.75
N LYS A 394 -6.78 -14.54 -32.58
CA LYS A 394 -7.02 -15.00 -33.95
C LYS A 394 -5.74 -14.82 -34.75
#